data_AF-A0A7G8DM83-F1
#
_entry.id   AF-A0A7G8DM83-F1
#
_cell.length_a   1.000
_cell.length_b   1.000
_cell.length_c   1.000
_cell.angle_alpha   90.00
_cell.angle_beta   90.00
_cell.angle_gamma   90.00
#
_symmetry.space_group_name_H-M   'P 1'
#
loop_
_entity.id
_entity.type
_entity.pdbx_description
1 polymer ?
#
loop_
_entity_poly.entity_id
_entity_poly.type
_entity_poly.pdbx_seq_one_letter_code
_entity_poly.pdbx_strand_id
1 'polypeptide(L)'
;MKTESKTSLEAKVDLLLGLVHDLREQAGSETPSSRQWFSTAEVGQHVGRSARTIANWVQKGRFPEELIRRVKRGDSHVIRLKGQAAKKAAERIFIGEVQS
;
A
#
# COMPACT_ATOMS: atom_id res chain seq x y z
N MET A 1 49.79 -13.80 9.48
CA MET A 1 48.39 -13.34 9.55
C MET A 1 47.61 -14.02 8.44
N LYS A 2 46.68 -14.93 8.78
CA LYS A 2 45.80 -15.54 7.80
C LYS A 2 44.69 -14.54 7.48
N THR A 3 44.69 -14.00 6.27
CA THR A 3 43.55 -13.24 5.76
C THR A 3 42.44 -14.24 5.47
N GLU A 4 41.45 -14.28 6.36
CA GLU A 4 40.24 -15.07 6.16
C GLU A 4 39.52 -14.59 4.91
N SER A 5 39.48 -15.45 3.90
CA SER A 5 38.65 -15.26 2.72
C SER A 5 37.20 -15.37 3.17
N LYS A 6 36.57 -14.23 3.50
CA LYS A 6 35.11 -14.14 3.70
C LYS A 6 34.46 -14.84 2.52
N THR A 7 33.78 -15.96 2.78
CA THR A 7 33.25 -16.78 1.70
C THR A 7 32.21 -15.96 0.93
N SER A 8 32.09 -16.16 -0.38
CA SER A 8 31.11 -15.45 -1.22
C SER A 8 29.69 -15.49 -0.64
N LEU A 9 29.38 -16.51 0.17
CA LEU A 9 28.12 -16.67 0.86
C LEU A 9 27.93 -15.65 2.01
N GLU A 10 28.95 -15.45 2.85
CA GLU A 10 28.93 -14.45 3.93
C GLU A 10 28.75 -13.03 3.38
N ALA A 11 29.44 -12.71 2.29
CA ALA A 11 29.29 -11.42 1.60
C ALA A 11 27.86 -11.21 1.06
N LYS A 12 27.21 -12.28 0.56
CA LYS A 12 25.82 -12.23 0.10
C LYS A 12 24.84 -12.09 1.27
N VAL A 13 25.11 -12.74 2.40
CA VAL A 13 24.28 -12.61 3.61
C VAL A 13 24.38 -11.20 4.18
N ASP A 14 25.59 -10.64 4.29
CA ASP A 14 25.81 -9.27 4.73
C ASP A 14 25.06 -8.26 3.84
N LEU A 15 25.10 -8.47 2.52
CA LEU A 15 24.35 -7.64 1.55
C LEU A 15 22.84 -7.75 1.75
N LEU A 16 22.31 -8.96 1.91
CA LEU A 16 20.87 -9.18 2.13
C LEU A 16 20.41 -8.55 3.46
N LEU A 17 21.22 -8.62 4.50
CA LEU A 17 20.93 -7.96 5.78
C LEU A 17 20.88 -6.44 5.63
N GLY A 18 21.82 -5.86 4.86
CA GLY A 18 21.80 -4.43 4.53
C GLY A 18 20.53 -4.03 3.78
N LEU A 19 20.18 -4.76 2.72
CA LEU A 19 18.97 -4.47 1.94
C LEU A 19 17.69 -4.59 2.76
N VAL A 20 17.59 -5.59 3.64
CA VAL A 20 16.43 -5.74 4.53
C VAL A 20 16.36 -4.60 5.56
N HIS A 21 17.51 -4.14 6.06
CA HIS A 21 17.57 -3.00 6.97
C HIS A 21 17.11 -1.71 6.28
N ASP A 22 17.63 -1.42 5.09
CA ASP A 22 17.24 -0.25 4.29
C ASP A 22 15.74 -0.28 3.95
N LEU A 23 15.21 -1.45 3.57
CA LEU A 23 13.78 -1.63 3.30
C LEU A 23 12.93 -1.41 4.55
N ARG A 24 13.41 -1.84 5.73
CA ARG A 24 12.71 -1.61 7.01
C ARG A 24 12.74 -0.14 7.42
N GLU A 25 13.84 0.56 7.19
CA GLU A 25 13.92 2.01 7.45
C GLU A 25 13.01 2.80 6.50
N GLN A 26 12.99 2.43 5.22
CA GLN A 26 12.07 3.00 4.23
C GLN A 26 10.61 2.74 4.61
N ALA A 27 10.27 1.51 5.01
CA ALA A 27 8.93 1.16 5.48
C ALA A 27 8.56 1.82 6.83
N GLY A 28 9.54 2.05 7.70
CA GLY A 28 9.37 2.72 8.99
C GLY A 28 9.19 4.23 8.88
N SER A 29 9.56 4.84 7.75
CA SER A 29 9.35 6.27 7.46
C SER A 29 7.90 6.62 7.10
N GLU A 30 7.05 5.62 6.82
CA GLU A 30 5.60 5.81 6.82
C GLU A 30 5.12 5.89 8.26
N THR A 31 5.28 7.06 8.92
CA THR A 31 4.46 7.39 10.09
C THR A 31 3.02 7.00 9.77
N PRO A 32 2.35 6.17 10.59
CA PRO A 32 0.97 5.81 10.33
C PRO A 32 0.18 7.10 10.35
N SER A 33 -0.15 7.61 9.15
CA SER A 33 -0.93 8.81 9.02
C SER A 33 -2.22 8.52 9.78
N SER A 34 -2.43 9.22 10.88
CA SER A 34 -3.66 9.19 11.67
C SER A 34 -4.88 9.66 10.86
N ARG A 35 -4.68 9.99 9.57
CA ARG A 35 -5.75 10.23 8.61
C ARG A 35 -6.63 9.00 8.49
N GLN A 36 -7.80 9.13 9.08
CA GLN A 36 -8.90 8.18 9.02
C GLN A 36 -9.40 7.93 7.57
N TRP A 37 -9.11 8.85 6.63
CA TRP A 37 -9.63 8.81 5.26
C TRP A 37 -8.57 9.20 4.23
N PHE A 38 -8.37 8.33 3.24
CA PHE A 38 -7.49 8.52 2.09
C PHE A 38 -8.28 8.85 0.81
N SER A 39 -7.66 9.54 -0.13
CA SER A 39 -8.13 9.66 -1.51
C SER A 39 -7.93 8.36 -2.29
N THR A 40 -8.61 8.25 -3.43
CA THR A 40 -8.37 7.16 -4.39
C THR A 40 -6.94 7.17 -4.96
N ALA A 41 -6.29 8.34 -5.01
CA ALA A 41 -4.90 8.46 -5.43
C ALA A 41 -3.93 7.86 -4.40
N GLU A 42 -4.10 8.18 -3.12
CA GLU A 42 -3.28 7.64 -2.02
C GLU A 42 -3.42 6.11 -1.91
N VAL A 43 -4.64 5.59 -2.03
CA VAL A 43 -4.87 4.13 -2.05
C VAL A 43 -4.29 3.50 -3.33
N GLY A 44 -4.39 4.19 -4.47
CA GLY A 44 -3.81 3.74 -5.73
C GLY A 44 -2.29 3.62 -5.67
N GLN A 45 -1.61 4.62 -5.11
CA GLN A 45 -0.15 4.59 -4.90
C GLN A 45 0.27 3.38 -4.08
N HIS A 46 -0.49 3.05 -3.02
CA HIS A 46 -0.23 1.89 -2.17
C HIS A 46 -0.20 0.55 -2.93
N VAL A 47 -1.07 0.39 -3.94
CA VAL A 47 -1.16 -0.86 -4.73
C VAL A 47 -0.60 -0.75 -6.15
N GLY A 48 0.15 0.31 -6.47
CA GLY A 48 0.71 0.52 -7.82
C GLY A 48 -0.36 0.71 -8.92
N ARG A 49 -1.45 1.41 -8.61
CA ARG A 49 -2.58 1.65 -9.53
C ARG A 49 -2.99 3.11 -9.59
N SER A 50 -3.63 3.47 -10.70
CA SER A 50 -4.16 4.83 -10.90
C SER A 50 -5.37 5.10 -10.01
N ALA A 51 -5.59 6.36 -9.64
CA ALA A 51 -6.77 6.80 -8.91
C ALA A 51 -8.09 6.42 -9.63
N ARG A 52 -8.07 6.44 -10.97
CA ARG A 52 -9.21 6.02 -11.82
C ARG A 52 -9.52 4.53 -11.65
N THR A 53 -8.49 3.69 -11.56
CA THR A 53 -8.66 2.25 -11.32
C THR A 53 -9.35 2.00 -9.97
N ILE A 54 -8.90 2.68 -8.92
CA ILE A 54 -9.52 2.57 -7.59
C ILE A 54 -10.97 3.06 -7.60
N ALA A 55 -11.25 4.19 -8.26
CA ALA A 55 -12.62 4.69 -8.43
C ALA A 55 -13.52 3.68 -9.16
N ASN A 56 -13.00 3.02 -10.21
CA ASN A 56 -13.73 1.98 -10.93
C ASN A 56 -14.00 0.74 -10.05
N TRP A 57 -13.08 0.35 -9.17
CA TRP A 57 -13.32 -0.73 -8.19
C TRP A 57 -14.45 -0.39 -7.23
N VAL A 58 -14.48 0.85 -6.73
CA VAL A 58 -15.57 1.36 -5.88
C VAL A 58 -16.91 1.35 -6.64
N GLN A 59 -16.93 1.83 -7.90
CA GLN A 59 -18.14 1.82 -8.72
C GLN A 59 -18.64 0.40 -9.04
N LYS A 60 -17.73 -0.56 -9.15
CA LYS A 60 -18.04 -1.98 -9.39
C LYS A 60 -18.41 -2.75 -8.11
N GLY A 61 -18.53 -2.07 -6.96
CA GLY A 61 -18.87 -2.73 -5.69
C GLY A 61 -17.79 -3.66 -5.15
N ARG A 62 -16.52 -3.51 -5.59
CA ARG A 62 -15.42 -4.38 -5.14
C ARG A 62 -14.94 -4.04 -3.72
N PHE A 63 -15.27 -2.84 -3.25
CA PHE A 63 -14.98 -2.38 -1.90
C PHE A 63 -16.22 -2.53 -1.03
N PRO A 64 -16.05 -2.97 0.24
CA PRO A 64 -17.12 -2.91 1.23
C PRO A 64 -17.61 -1.46 1.44
N GLU A 65 -18.93 -1.26 1.51
CA GLU A 65 -19.53 0.08 1.59
C GLU A 65 -19.10 0.84 2.85
N GLU A 66 -18.86 0.15 3.96
CA GLU A 66 -18.40 0.74 5.22
C GLU A 66 -16.99 1.37 5.15
N LEU A 67 -16.24 1.04 4.10
CA LEU A 67 -14.92 1.63 3.82
C LEU A 67 -15.00 2.83 2.88
N ILE A 68 -16.17 3.12 2.31
CA ILE A 68 -16.36 4.16 1.30
C ILE A 68 -17.12 5.34 1.90
N ARG A 69 -16.64 6.55 1.63
CA ARG A 69 -17.35 7.79 1.92
C ARG A 69 -17.35 8.69 0.69
N ARG A 70 -18.54 9.14 0.29
CA ARG A 70 -18.70 10.14 -0.77
C ARG A 70 -18.82 11.52 -0.12
N VAL A 71 -17.94 12.44 -0.49
CA VAL A 71 -17.94 13.81 0.04
C VAL A 71 -18.29 14.75 -1.10
N LYS A 72 -19.32 15.60 -0.91
CA LYS A 72 -19.69 16.61 -1.89
C LYS A 72 -18.59 17.68 -2.00
N ARG A 73 -18.17 18.01 -3.21
CA ARG A 73 -17.19 19.06 -3.53
C ARG A 73 -17.71 19.85 -4.72
N GLY A 74 -18.31 21.01 -4.44
CA GLY A 74 -19.08 21.78 -5.44
C GLY A 74 -20.25 20.94 -5.95
N ASP A 75 -20.35 20.83 -7.28
CA ASP A 75 -21.39 20.04 -7.98
C ASP A 75 -21.04 18.55 -8.11
N SER A 76 -19.85 18.15 -7.66
CA SER A 76 -19.33 16.78 -7.81
C SER A 76 -19.20 16.07 -6.47
N HIS A 77 -18.98 14.75 -6.52
CA HIS A 77 -18.63 13.95 -5.35
C HIS A 77 -17.20 13.43 -5.48
N VAL A 78 -16.43 13.50 -4.39
CA VAL A 78 -15.12 12.85 -4.27
C VAL A 78 -15.21 11.62 -3.38
N ILE A 79 -14.54 10.55 -3.78
CA ILE A 79 -14.48 9.29 -3.04
C ILE A 79 -13.35 9.38 -2.00
N ARG A 80 -13.68 9.03 -0.76
CA ARG A 80 -12.75 8.85 0.35
C ARG A 80 -12.83 7.42 0.86
N LEU A 81 -11.67 6.87 1.22
CA LEU A 81 -11.50 5.47 1.57
C LEU A 81 -10.94 5.35 2.99
N LYS A 82 -11.50 4.45 3.80
CA LYS A 82 -11.25 4.38 5.23
C LYS A 82 -9.88 3.77 5.56
N GLY A 83 -8.91 4.64 5.82
CA GLY A 83 -7.63 4.32 6.45
C GLY A 83 -6.91 3.10 5.89
N GLN A 84 -6.21 2.39 6.78
CA GLN A 84 -5.48 1.15 6.47
C GLN A 84 -6.39 0.00 6.02
N ALA A 85 -7.64 -0.03 6.46
CA ALA A 85 -8.60 -1.06 6.06
C ALA A 85 -8.87 -1.01 4.55
N ALA A 86 -8.99 0.19 3.97
CA ALA A 86 -9.16 0.33 2.54
C ALA A 86 -7.90 -0.03 1.73
N LYS A 87 -6.69 0.23 2.27
CA LYS A 87 -5.44 -0.22 1.65
C LYS A 87 -5.39 -1.76 1.56
N LYS A 88 -5.70 -2.46 2.66
CA LYS A 88 -5.78 -3.93 2.70
C LYS A 88 -6.86 -4.48 1.76
N ALA A 89 -8.02 -3.84 1.70
CA ALA A 89 -9.07 -4.22 0.75
C ALA A 89 -8.59 -4.06 -0.70
N ALA A 90 -7.88 -2.98 -1.02
CA ALA A 90 -7.31 -2.76 -2.35
C ALA A 90 -6.29 -3.84 -2.75
N GLU A 91 -5.45 -4.28 -1.81
CA GLU A 91 -4.50 -5.39 -2.02
C GLU A 91 -5.25 -6.69 -2.36
N ARG A 92 -6.29 -7.03 -1.58
CA ARG A 92 -7.13 -8.22 -1.82
C ARG A 92 -7.82 -8.20 -3.19
N ILE A 93 -8.41 -7.06 -3.55
CA ILE A 93 -9.03 -6.87 -4.87
C ILE A 93 -7.99 -7.02 -5.97
N PHE A 94 -6.77 -6.52 -5.76
CA PHE A 94 -5.69 -6.60 -6.73
C PHE A 94 -5.23 -8.04 -6.98
N ILE A 95 -5.07 -8.85 -5.93
CA ILE A 95 -4.69 -10.27 -6.04
C ILE A 95 -5.83 -11.17 -6.53
N GLY A 96 -7.05 -10.63 -6.68
CA GLY A 96 -8.22 -11.36 -7.18
C GLY A 96 -9.09 -12.00 -6.10
N GLU A 97 -8.83 -11.73 -4.81
CA GLU A 97 -9.74 -12.09 -3.72
C GLU A 97 -10.93 -11.12 -3.73
N VAL A 98 -11.97 -11.47 -4.49
CA VAL A 98 -13.21 -10.71 -4.52
C VAL A 98 -14.08 -11.17 -3.35
N GLN A 99 -14.21 -10.34 -2.32
CA GLN A 99 -15.30 -10.53 -1.36
C GLN A 99 -16.61 -10.25 -2.08
N SER A 100 -17.45 -11.29 -2.16
CA SER A 100 -18.82 -11.26 -2.68
C SER A 100 -19.77 -10.80 -1.58
#